data_AF-A0A952D4A1-F1
#
_entry.id   AF-A0A952D4A1-F1
#
_cell.length_a   1.000
_cell.length_b   1.000
_cell.length_c   1.000
_cell.angle_alpha   90.00
_cell.angle_beta   90.00
_cell.angle_gamma   90.00
#
_symmetry.space_group_name_H-M   'P 1'
#
loop_
_entity.id
_entity.type
_entity.pdbx_description
1 polymer ?
#
loop_
_entity_poly.entity_id
_entity_poly.type
_entity_poly.pdbx_seq_one_letter_code
_entity_poly.pdbx_strand_id
1 'polypeptide(L)'
;MSEALYAQALRNMEDTMHLLAERVSPPQRVPYRDGFVFRYLEKTAHQALVQKLARYLSTLRAAQILLTVGYYQEQATLQRALDEIHEDVSFLAMGIVFRDETESHKAYLDAFFAEEFDAIDAMSSKQRRPMIPRQKIRAYIAKCGGHADPSAGAEAARTVSKTYSGYVHSASPQIMDMYGGDPPRFHVSGMRGTPLADEHRNDLWNYYYRGILTFAFAAKAFADDELSTRITNFAQEFSDSAGRNYASYIRGEA
;
A
#
# COMPACT_ATOMS: atom_id res chain seq x y z
N MET A 1 14.30 15.69 6.30
CA MET A 1 14.70 14.92 5.10
C MET A 1 14.39 15.71 3.85
N SER A 2 15.24 15.65 2.81
CA SER A 2 15.07 16.49 1.62
C SER A 2 13.92 16.01 0.73
N GLU A 3 13.15 16.95 0.16
CA GLU A 3 12.13 16.67 -0.84
C GLU A 3 12.70 15.92 -2.06
N ALA A 4 13.98 16.15 -2.35
CA ALA A 4 14.71 15.46 -3.41
C ALA A 4 14.72 13.93 -3.25
N LEU A 5 14.88 13.43 -2.01
CA LEU A 5 14.92 11.99 -1.75
C LEU A 5 13.54 11.35 -1.97
N TYR A 6 12.46 12.02 -1.55
CA TYR A 6 11.09 11.56 -1.85
C TYR A 6 10.81 11.56 -3.35
N ALA A 7 11.21 12.61 -4.07
CA ALA A 7 11.04 12.68 -5.51
C ALA A 7 11.82 11.57 -6.24
N GLN A 8 13.03 11.23 -5.78
CA GLN A 8 13.80 10.12 -6.31
C GLN A 8 13.12 8.78 -6.10
N ALA A 9 12.61 8.52 -4.89
CA ALA A 9 11.88 7.29 -4.60
C ALA A 9 10.60 7.15 -5.45
N LEU A 10 9.84 8.23 -5.62
CA LEU A 10 8.64 8.23 -6.49
C LEU A 10 8.98 7.92 -7.94
N ARG A 11 10.07 8.48 -8.48
CA ARG A 11 10.53 8.18 -9.85
C ARG A 11 10.93 6.72 -10.00
N ASN A 12 11.73 6.21 -9.07
CA ASN A 12 12.16 4.80 -9.09
C ASN A 12 10.96 3.83 -9.06
N MET A 13 9.96 4.10 -8.21
CA MET A 13 8.72 3.33 -8.16
C MET A 13 7.89 3.48 -9.45
N GLU A 14 7.79 4.68 -10.03
CA GLU A 14 7.08 4.93 -11.29
C GLU A 14 7.71 4.16 -12.46
N ASP A 15 9.03 4.25 -12.63
CA ASP A 15 9.78 3.55 -13.67
C ASP A 15 9.61 2.03 -13.52
N THR A 16 9.70 1.52 -12.29
CA THR A 16 9.47 0.10 -11.99
C THR A 16 8.04 -0.32 -12.31
N MET A 17 7.04 0.49 -11.95
CA MET A 17 5.63 0.20 -12.24
C MET A 17 5.41 0.03 -13.74
N HIS A 18 5.93 0.97 -14.54
CA HIS A 18 5.80 0.92 -15.99
C HIS A 18 6.52 -0.28 -16.59
N LEU A 19 7.74 -0.58 -16.14
CA LEU A 19 8.50 -1.76 -16.59
C LEU A 19 7.76 -3.07 -16.31
N LEU A 20 7.11 -3.21 -15.16
CA LEU A 20 6.32 -4.40 -14.83
C LEU A 20 4.99 -4.43 -15.60
N ALA A 21 4.38 -3.28 -15.87
CA ALA A 21 3.16 -3.18 -16.67
C ALA A 21 3.35 -3.66 -18.11
N GLU A 22 4.54 -3.48 -18.69
CA GLU A 22 4.89 -3.97 -20.03
C GLU A 22 4.97 -5.51 -20.09
N ARG A 23 5.05 -6.20 -18.95
CA ARG A 23 5.19 -7.66 -18.86
C ARG A 23 3.88 -8.40 -18.68
N VAL A 24 2.76 -7.69 -18.64
CA VAL A 24 1.43 -8.30 -18.61
C VAL A 24 0.66 -7.93 -19.88
N SER A 25 -0.25 -8.82 -20.30
CA SER A 25 -1.19 -8.48 -21.38
C SER A 25 -1.93 -7.18 -21.03
N PRO A 26 -1.98 -6.18 -21.92
CA PRO A 26 -2.60 -4.90 -21.63
C PRO A 26 -4.11 -5.04 -21.41
N PRO A 27 -4.74 -4.14 -20.64
CA PRO A 27 -6.19 -4.18 -20.47
C PRO A 27 -6.89 -3.85 -21.79
N GLN A 28 -8.02 -4.49 -22.03
CA GLN A 28 -8.81 -4.34 -23.24
C GLN A 28 -9.99 -3.39 -23.01
N ARG A 29 -10.43 -2.72 -24.09
CA ARG A 29 -11.67 -1.93 -24.08
C ARG A 29 -12.85 -2.88 -24.10
N VAL A 30 -13.63 -2.88 -23.02
CA VAL A 30 -14.84 -3.70 -22.88
C VAL A 30 -16.05 -2.77 -22.92
N PRO A 31 -17.08 -3.06 -23.73
CA PRO A 31 -18.33 -2.31 -23.71
C PRO A 31 -18.91 -2.24 -22.30
N TYR A 32 -19.33 -1.05 -21.88
CA TYR A 32 -19.91 -0.82 -20.57
C TYR A 32 -20.90 0.34 -20.61
N ARG A 33 -22.18 0.03 -20.39
CA ARG A 33 -23.30 0.97 -20.58
C ARG A 33 -23.21 1.61 -21.98
N ASP A 34 -23.30 2.93 -22.06
CA ASP A 34 -23.23 3.69 -23.32
C ASP A 34 -21.80 3.99 -23.79
N GLY A 35 -20.79 3.33 -23.20
CA GLY A 35 -19.39 3.56 -23.50
C GLY A 35 -18.53 2.31 -23.34
N PHE A 36 -17.31 2.50 -22.83
CA PHE A 36 -16.39 1.40 -22.58
C PHE A 36 -15.56 1.66 -21.31
N VAL A 37 -15.04 0.58 -20.74
CA VAL A 37 -14.06 0.61 -19.65
C VAL A 37 -12.88 -0.28 -20.01
N PHE A 38 -11.72 -0.02 -19.40
CA PHE A 38 -10.56 -0.90 -19.52
C PHE A 38 -10.66 -2.04 -18.50
N ARG A 39 -10.48 -3.28 -18.95
CA ARG A 39 -10.45 -4.48 -18.10
C ARG A 39 -9.36 -5.44 -18.55
N TYR A 40 -8.70 -6.07 -17.59
CA TYR A 40 -7.92 -7.26 -17.86
C TYR A 40 -8.87 -8.45 -18.01
N LEU A 41 -8.75 -9.18 -19.13
CA LEU A 41 -9.60 -10.35 -19.39
C LEU A 41 -9.01 -11.60 -18.73
N GLU A 42 -7.69 -11.67 -18.64
CA GLU A 42 -6.93 -12.80 -18.08
C GLU A 42 -6.98 -12.83 -16.55
N LYS A 43 -7.17 -11.67 -15.91
CA LYS A 43 -7.35 -11.50 -14.45
C LYS A 43 -6.27 -12.19 -13.62
N THR A 44 -5.01 -12.07 -14.04
CA THR A 44 -3.88 -12.76 -13.40
C THR A 44 -3.41 -12.04 -12.13
N ALA A 45 -2.67 -12.77 -11.28
CA ALA A 45 -2.03 -12.18 -10.10
C ALA A 45 -1.03 -11.07 -10.49
N HIS A 46 -0.25 -11.24 -11.56
CA HIS A 46 0.64 -10.20 -12.09
C HIS A 46 -0.10 -8.93 -12.51
N GLN A 47 -1.27 -9.05 -13.13
CA GLN A 47 -2.11 -7.89 -13.48
C GLN A 47 -2.68 -7.19 -12.23
N ALA A 48 -3.01 -7.95 -11.18
CA ALA A 48 -3.42 -7.39 -9.89
C ALA A 48 -2.26 -6.65 -9.20
N LEU A 49 -1.06 -7.21 -9.23
CA LEU A 49 0.16 -6.57 -8.71
C LEU A 49 0.39 -5.21 -9.37
N VAL A 50 0.39 -5.13 -10.71
CA VAL A 50 0.57 -3.86 -11.45
C VAL A 50 -0.47 -2.81 -11.04
N GLN A 51 -1.75 -3.19 -10.94
CA GLN A 51 -2.80 -2.28 -10.50
C GLN A 51 -2.60 -1.79 -9.06
N LYS A 52 -2.17 -2.67 -8.16
CA LYS A 52 -1.87 -2.33 -6.76
C LYS A 52 -0.68 -1.39 -6.65
N LEU A 53 0.39 -1.62 -7.41
CA LEU A 53 1.56 -0.73 -7.46
C LEU A 53 1.19 0.67 -7.97
N ALA A 54 0.39 0.75 -9.05
CA ALA A 54 -0.10 2.02 -9.57
C ALA A 54 -0.94 2.77 -8.52
N ARG A 55 -1.82 2.05 -7.81
CA ARG A 55 -2.63 2.64 -6.73
C ARG A 55 -1.77 3.07 -5.54
N TYR A 56 -0.74 2.29 -5.17
CA TYR A 56 0.20 2.64 -4.11
C TYR A 56 0.90 3.96 -4.41
N LEU A 57 1.50 4.07 -5.60
CA LEU A 57 2.24 5.24 -6.03
C LEU A 57 1.35 6.50 -6.06
N SER A 58 0.15 6.40 -6.65
CA SER A 58 -0.81 7.51 -6.67
C SER A 58 -1.23 7.94 -5.26
N THR A 59 -1.47 6.98 -4.37
CA THR A 59 -1.86 7.25 -2.97
C THR A 59 -0.74 7.90 -2.19
N LEU A 60 0.51 7.47 -2.40
CA LEU A 60 1.68 8.05 -1.73
C LEU A 60 1.93 9.51 -2.17
N ARG A 61 1.76 9.81 -3.46
CA ARG A 61 1.80 11.21 -3.97
C ARG A 61 0.72 12.06 -3.33
N ALA A 62 -0.51 11.56 -3.25
CA ALA A 62 -1.61 12.28 -2.60
C ALA A 62 -1.32 12.52 -1.11
N ALA A 63 -0.79 11.54 -0.38
CA ALA A 63 -0.39 11.69 1.01
C ALA A 63 0.69 12.77 1.20
N GLN A 64 1.66 12.86 0.29
CA GLN A 64 2.68 13.93 0.32
C GLN A 64 2.08 15.32 0.07
N ILE A 65 1.13 15.44 -0.87
CA ILE A 65 0.42 16.70 -1.12
C ILE A 65 -0.34 17.13 0.13
N LEU A 66 -1.10 16.22 0.74
CA LEU A 66 -1.88 16.48 1.96
C LEU A 66 -0.99 16.89 3.14
N LEU A 67 0.14 16.19 3.35
CA LEU A 67 1.14 16.59 4.34
C LEU A 67 1.62 18.03 4.06
N THR A 68 1.91 18.35 2.80
CA THR A 68 2.42 19.67 2.42
C THR A 68 1.42 20.77 2.76
N VAL A 69 0.13 20.57 2.45
CA VAL A 69 -0.92 21.57 2.72
C VAL A 69 -1.50 21.52 4.14
N GLY A 70 -1.08 20.56 4.98
CA GLY A 70 -1.46 20.50 6.39
C GLY A 70 -2.70 19.63 6.71
N TYR A 71 -3.14 18.77 5.79
CA TYR A 71 -4.29 17.88 5.96
C TYR A 71 -3.87 16.51 6.50
N TYR A 72 -3.49 16.49 7.79
CA TYR A 72 -2.84 15.34 8.43
C TYR A 72 -3.80 14.16 8.71
N GLN A 73 -5.08 14.43 8.97
CA GLN A 73 -6.10 13.39 9.16
C GLN A 73 -6.33 12.59 7.87
N GLU A 74 -6.42 13.31 6.75
CA GLU A 74 -6.59 12.75 5.42
C GLU A 74 -5.32 12.00 4.99
N GLN A 75 -4.14 12.54 5.29
CA GLN A 75 -2.88 11.82 5.09
C GLN A 75 -2.88 10.48 5.83
N ALA A 76 -3.23 10.48 7.12
CA ALA A 76 -3.28 9.26 7.94
C ALA A 76 -4.30 8.24 7.40
N THR A 77 -5.41 8.72 6.86
CA THR A 77 -6.40 7.88 6.14
C THR A 77 -5.79 7.22 4.91
N LEU A 78 -4.99 7.96 4.11
CA LEU A 78 -4.28 7.38 2.96
C LEU A 78 -3.18 6.39 3.36
N GLN A 79 -2.51 6.63 4.48
CA GLN A 79 -1.54 5.69 5.06
C GLN A 79 -2.19 4.35 5.41
N ARG A 80 -3.42 4.36 5.92
CA ARG A 80 -4.19 3.11 6.14
C ARG A 80 -4.44 2.33 4.86
N ALA A 81 -4.69 3.02 3.75
CA ALA A 81 -4.86 2.40 2.44
C ALA A 81 -3.53 1.85 1.90
N LEU A 82 -2.42 2.58 2.09
CA LEU A 82 -1.08 2.11 1.71
C LEU A 82 -0.68 0.83 2.43
N ASP A 83 -0.99 0.70 3.73
CA ASP A 83 -0.73 -0.54 4.48
C ASP A 83 -1.49 -1.73 3.89
N GLU A 84 -2.77 -1.53 3.54
CA GLU A 84 -3.60 -2.58 2.94
C GLU A 84 -3.10 -3.00 1.55
N ILE A 85 -2.67 -2.03 0.73
CA ILE A 85 -2.09 -2.31 -0.57
C ILE A 85 -0.76 -3.06 -0.43
N HIS A 86 0.09 -2.67 0.53
CA HIS A 86 1.33 -3.38 0.82
C HIS A 86 1.08 -4.83 1.24
N GLU A 87 0.13 -5.08 2.13
CA GLU A 87 -0.28 -6.44 2.52
C GLU A 87 -0.77 -7.25 1.32
N ASP A 88 -1.62 -6.67 0.47
CA ASP A 88 -2.14 -7.33 -0.72
C ASP A 88 -1.04 -7.70 -1.73
N VAL A 89 -0.10 -6.77 -1.98
CA VAL A 89 1.04 -7.04 -2.86
C VAL A 89 1.92 -8.15 -2.28
N SER A 90 2.23 -8.07 -0.98
CA SER A 90 3.07 -9.07 -0.32
C SER A 90 2.41 -10.45 -0.34
N PHE A 91 1.10 -10.51 -0.09
CA PHE A 91 0.30 -11.73 -0.17
C PHE A 91 0.40 -12.40 -1.55
N LEU A 92 0.06 -11.66 -2.61
CA LEU A 92 0.12 -12.19 -3.98
C LEU A 92 1.54 -12.54 -4.40
N ALA A 93 2.52 -11.67 -4.12
CA ALA A 93 3.90 -11.88 -4.51
C ALA A 93 4.49 -13.12 -3.84
N MET A 94 4.28 -13.32 -2.54
CA MET A 94 4.77 -14.49 -1.82
C MET A 94 4.13 -15.80 -2.34
N GLY A 95 2.83 -15.78 -2.66
CA GLY A 95 2.15 -16.91 -3.31
C GLY A 95 2.86 -17.36 -4.59
N ILE A 96 3.19 -16.40 -5.46
CA ILE A 96 3.89 -16.66 -6.72
C ILE A 96 5.34 -17.13 -6.46
N VAL A 97 6.09 -16.40 -5.64
CA VAL A 97 7.53 -16.63 -5.41
C VAL A 97 7.77 -18.00 -4.78
N PHE A 98 6.98 -18.38 -3.77
CA PHE A 98 7.11 -19.67 -3.10
C PHE A 98 6.37 -20.80 -3.81
N ARG A 99 5.62 -20.50 -4.89
CA ARG A 99 4.76 -21.46 -5.59
C ARG A 99 3.77 -22.15 -4.62
N ASP A 100 3.26 -21.37 -3.65
CA ASP A 100 2.33 -21.79 -2.59
C ASP A 100 1.04 -20.96 -2.67
N GLU A 101 0.52 -20.77 -3.89
CA GLU A 101 -0.77 -20.14 -4.12
C GLU A 101 -1.89 -21.03 -3.55
N THR A 102 -2.72 -20.44 -2.71
CA THR A 102 -3.81 -21.13 -2.00
C THR A 102 -5.19 -20.74 -2.56
N GLU A 103 -6.25 -21.43 -2.14
CA GLU A 103 -7.62 -21.02 -2.44
C GLU A 103 -7.95 -19.60 -1.97
N SER A 104 -7.25 -19.10 -0.94
CA SER A 104 -7.40 -17.70 -0.52
C SER A 104 -6.83 -16.70 -1.55
N HIS A 105 -5.82 -17.08 -2.34
CA HIS A 105 -5.29 -16.26 -3.42
C HIS A 105 -6.29 -16.20 -4.59
N LYS A 106 -6.88 -17.35 -4.96
CA LYS A 106 -7.92 -17.41 -5.98
C LYS A 106 -9.14 -16.58 -5.60
N ALA A 107 -9.67 -16.79 -4.40
CA ALA A 107 -10.80 -16.02 -3.88
C ALA A 107 -10.48 -14.52 -3.75
N TYR A 108 -9.22 -14.16 -3.42
CA TYR A 108 -8.77 -12.77 -3.46
C TYR A 108 -8.86 -12.20 -4.87
N LEU A 109 -8.34 -12.89 -5.89
CA LEU A 109 -8.32 -12.40 -7.27
C LEU A 109 -9.74 -12.31 -7.84
N ASP A 110 -10.59 -13.31 -7.59
CA ASP A 110 -12.00 -13.29 -7.98
C ASP A 110 -12.70 -12.05 -7.40
N ALA A 111 -12.51 -11.79 -6.10
CA ALA A 111 -13.04 -10.59 -5.47
C ALA A 111 -12.39 -9.32 -6.03
N PHE A 112 -11.08 -9.29 -6.22
CA PHE A 112 -10.35 -8.10 -6.69
C PHE A 112 -10.85 -7.63 -8.06
N PHE A 113 -11.06 -8.55 -9.00
CA PHE A 113 -11.54 -8.27 -10.36
C PHE A 113 -13.07 -8.23 -10.51
N ALA A 114 -13.83 -8.56 -9.46
CA ALA A 114 -15.27 -8.40 -9.48
C ALA A 114 -15.66 -6.91 -9.52
N GLU A 115 -16.68 -6.59 -10.32
CA GLU A 115 -17.33 -5.28 -10.28
C GLU A 115 -17.99 -5.03 -8.91
N GLU A 116 -18.49 -3.82 -8.67
CA GLU A 116 -19.30 -3.57 -7.47
C GLU A 116 -20.76 -4.05 -7.68
N PHE A 117 -21.26 -3.95 -8.91
CA PHE A 117 -22.65 -4.26 -9.26
C PHE A 117 -22.73 -5.18 -10.48
N ASP A 118 -23.64 -6.16 -10.44
CA ASP A 118 -23.98 -7.06 -11.56
C ASP A 118 -25.19 -6.58 -12.38
N ALA A 119 -25.81 -5.47 -11.97
CA ALA A 119 -26.98 -4.90 -12.61
C ALA A 119 -26.78 -3.44 -13.02
N ILE A 120 -27.62 -2.96 -13.96
CA ILE A 120 -27.59 -1.56 -14.42
C ILE A 120 -27.91 -0.62 -13.25
N ASP A 121 -28.94 -0.98 -12.47
CA ASP A 121 -29.32 -0.28 -11.25
C ASP A 121 -28.65 -0.91 -10.03
N ALA A 122 -27.97 -0.08 -9.24
CA ALA A 122 -27.22 -0.51 -8.06
C ALA A 122 -28.12 -1.16 -7.01
N MET A 123 -29.38 -0.72 -6.87
CA MET A 123 -30.31 -1.25 -5.87
C MET A 123 -30.79 -2.66 -6.23
N SER A 124 -30.74 -3.03 -7.50
CA SER A 124 -31.08 -4.37 -8.00
C SER A 124 -29.90 -5.36 -7.97
N SER A 125 -28.69 -4.88 -7.68
CA SER A 125 -27.47 -5.71 -7.64
C SER A 125 -27.60 -6.82 -6.59
N LYS A 126 -27.29 -8.05 -7.00
CA LYS A 126 -27.16 -9.20 -6.09
C LYS A 126 -25.71 -9.55 -5.82
N GLN A 127 -24.80 -8.93 -6.58
CA GLN A 127 -23.37 -9.13 -6.43
C GLN A 127 -22.92 -8.78 -5.02
N ARG A 128 -22.18 -9.70 -4.42
CA ARG A 128 -21.37 -9.43 -3.23
C ARG A 128 -19.93 -9.60 -3.62
N ARG A 129 -19.11 -8.66 -3.22
CA ARG A 129 -17.66 -8.70 -3.36
C ARG A 129 -17.04 -9.06 -2.01
N PRO A 130 -16.91 -10.34 -1.66
CA PRO A 130 -16.39 -10.73 -0.35
C PRO A 130 -14.93 -10.33 -0.25
N MET A 131 -14.56 -9.63 0.84
CA MET A 131 -13.15 -9.39 1.13
C MET A 131 -12.57 -10.57 1.88
N ILE A 132 -11.35 -10.98 1.50
CA ILE A 132 -10.57 -11.91 2.32
C ILE A 132 -10.25 -11.22 3.66
N PRO A 133 -10.53 -11.87 4.81
CA PRO A 133 -10.21 -11.29 6.11
C PRO A 133 -8.72 -10.94 6.20
N ARG A 134 -8.41 -9.71 6.60
CA ARG A 134 -7.03 -9.21 6.75
C ARG A 134 -6.17 -10.11 7.63
N GLN A 135 -6.77 -10.70 8.67
CA GLN A 135 -6.10 -11.66 9.54
C GLN A 135 -5.55 -12.88 8.78
N LYS A 136 -6.28 -13.39 7.77
CA LYS A 136 -5.80 -14.52 6.95
C LYS A 136 -4.61 -14.13 6.08
N ILE A 137 -4.65 -12.93 5.50
CA ILE A 137 -3.56 -12.39 4.69
C ILE A 137 -2.31 -12.17 5.55
N ARG A 138 -2.44 -11.54 6.71
CA ARG A 138 -1.33 -11.35 7.65
C ARG A 138 -0.74 -12.66 8.15
N ALA A 139 -1.58 -13.64 8.47
CA ALA A 139 -1.11 -14.97 8.87
C ALA A 139 -0.30 -15.65 7.77
N TYR A 140 -0.72 -15.53 6.51
CA TYR A 140 0.04 -16.05 5.38
C TYR A 140 1.38 -15.35 5.19
N ILE A 141 1.41 -14.01 5.22
CA ILE A 141 2.64 -13.21 5.10
C ILE A 141 3.62 -13.58 6.22
N ALA A 142 3.13 -13.67 7.46
CA ALA A 142 3.95 -14.04 8.61
C ALA A 142 4.55 -15.45 8.48
N LYS A 143 3.77 -16.43 8.00
CA LYS A 143 4.27 -17.78 7.70
C LYS A 143 5.42 -17.76 6.69
N CYS A 144 5.35 -16.89 5.68
CA CYS A 144 6.33 -16.80 4.60
C CYS A 144 7.58 -15.99 4.96
N GLY A 145 7.48 -15.05 5.92
CA GLY A 145 8.55 -14.10 6.25
C GLY A 145 9.78 -14.70 6.95
N GLY A 146 9.78 -15.98 7.30
CA GLY A 146 10.94 -16.68 7.87
C GLY A 146 11.45 -16.12 9.21
N HIS A 147 10.68 -15.24 9.87
CA HIS A 147 11.06 -14.65 11.14
C HIS A 147 11.07 -15.71 12.25
N ALA A 148 11.98 -15.55 13.22
CA ALA A 148 12.05 -16.39 14.41
C ALA A 148 10.73 -16.40 15.20
N ASP A 149 9.96 -15.31 15.14
CA ASP A 149 8.60 -15.22 15.68
C ASP A 149 7.61 -14.61 14.65
N PRO A 150 6.93 -15.45 13.85
CA PRO A 150 5.89 -15.02 12.92
C PRO A 150 4.72 -14.29 13.60
N SER A 151 4.45 -14.60 14.87
CA SER A 151 3.33 -13.99 15.61
C SER A 151 3.60 -12.52 15.91
N ALA A 152 4.84 -12.17 16.28
CA ALA A 152 5.26 -10.78 16.49
C ALA A 152 5.13 -9.94 15.21
N GLY A 153 5.51 -10.48 14.04
CA GLY A 153 5.36 -9.80 12.75
C GLY A 153 3.90 -9.53 12.40
N ALA A 154 3.02 -10.52 12.58
CA ALA A 154 1.58 -10.36 12.35
C ALA A 154 0.95 -9.33 13.30
N GLU A 155 1.37 -9.33 14.57
CA GLU A 155 0.90 -8.39 15.58
C GLU A 155 1.38 -6.96 15.34
N ALA A 156 2.61 -6.78 14.85
CA ALA A 156 3.12 -5.48 14.43
C ALA A 156 2.28 -4.90 13.29
N ALA A 157 2.03 -5.68 12.23
CA ALA A 157 1.17 -5.26 11.11
C ALA A 157 -0.26 -4.94 11.58
N ARG A 158 -0.83 -5.77 12.46
CA ARG A 158 -2.14 -5.54 13.07
C ARG A 158 -2.19 -4.24 13.87
N THR A 159 -1.12 -3.95 14.62
CA THR A 159 -1.03 -2.75 15.46
C THR A 159 -0.99 -1.48 14.61
N VAL A 160 -0.13 -1.43 13.60
CA VAL A 160 -0.08 -0.30 12.65
C VAL A 160 -1.44 -0.06 12.01
N SER A 161 -2.08 -1.13 11.52
CA SER A 161 -3.41 -1.05 10.91
C SER A 161 -4.47 -0.53 11.87
N LYS A 162 -4.42 -0.92 13.15
CA LYS A 162 -5.34 -0.44 14.18
C LYS A 162 -5.13 1.04 14.49
N THR A 163 -3.88 1.50 14.58
CA THR A 163 -3.54 2.91 14.82
C THR A 163 -4.16 3.82 13.76
N TYR A 164 -4.03 3.46 12.48
CA TYR A 164 -4.59 4.29 11.41
C TYR A 164 -6.10 4.07 11.17
N SER A 165 -6.70 3.01 11.72
CA SER A 165 -8.13 2.73 11.57
C SER A 165 -9.02 3.80 12.20
N GLY A 166 -8.54 4.48 13.25
CA GLY A 166 -9.27 5.57 13.89
C GLY A 166 -9.49 6.77 12.97
N TYR A 167 -8.52 7.10 12.12
CA TYR A 167 -8.63 8.16 11.13
C TYR A 167 -9.67 7.83 10.05
N VAL A 168 -9.71 6.57 9.60
CA VAL A 168 -10.70 6.11 8.61
C VAL A 168 -12.13 6.16 9.17
N HIS A 169 -12.31 5.75 10.43
CA HIS A 169 -13.64 5.66 11.04
C HIS A 169 -14.04 6.90 11.85
N SER A 170 -13.26 7.98 11.77
CA SER A 170 -13.55 9.22 12.51
C SER A 170 -13.72 8.96 14.02
N ALA A 171 -12.80 8.17 14.58
CA ALA A 171 -12.82 7.90 16.01
C ALA A 171 -12.47 9.17 16.80
N SER A 172 -13.17 9.39 17.92
CA SER A 172 -13.05 10.62 18.72
C SER A 172 -11.61 11.01 19.06
N PRO A 173 -10.72 10.10 19.53
CA PRO A 173 -9.34 10.47 19.81
C PRO A 173 -8.61 11.06 18.59
N GLN A 174 -8.79 10.48 17.40
CA GLN A 174 -8.18 10.97 16.17
C GLN A 174 -8.78 12.30 15.71
N ILE A 175 -10.10 12.49 15.81
CA ILE A 175 -10.72 13.79 15.53
C ILE A 175 -10.14 14.88 16.44
N MET A 176 -9.90 14.56 17.71
CA MET A 176 -9.39 15.52 18.68
C MET A 176 -7.96 15.98 18.39
N ASP A 177 -7.19 15.29 17.54
CA ASP A 177 -5.90 15.80 17.03
C ASP A 177 -6.08 17.11 16.25
N MET A 178 -7.27 17.34 15.67
CA MET A 178 -7.61 18.60 14.98
C MET A 178 -7.94 19.75 15.94
N TYR A 179 -8.02 19.52 17.25
CA TYR A 179 -8.45 20.52 18.22
C TYR A 179 -7.26 21.13 18.97
N GLY A 180 -7.08 22.44 18.89
CA GLY A 180 -5.97 23.12 19.55
C GLY A 180 -5.93 24.63 19.34
N GLY A 181 -4.79 25.23 19.66
CA GLY A 181 -4.55 26.68 19.56
C GLY A 181 -5.02 27.49 20.77
N ASP A 182 -4.90 28.82 20.65
CA ASP A 182 -5.37 29.80 21.63
C ASP A 182 -6.13 30.94 20.88
N PRO A 183 -7.46 31.07 21.03
CA PRO A 183 -8.35 30.19 21.79
C PRO A 183 -8.50 28.81 21.11
N PRO A 184 -8.79 27.75 21.89
CA PRO A 184 -8.87 26.39 21.38
C PRO A 184 -10.06 26.19 20.44
N ARG A 185 -9.82 25.59 19.28
CA ARG A 185 -10.83 25.31 18.25
C ARG A 185 -10.43 24.17 17.33
N PHE A 186 -11.36 23.69 16.51
CA PHE A 186 -11.07 22.76 15.42
C PHE A 186 -10.35 23.45 14.25
N HIS A 187 -9.27 22.82 13.79
CA HIS A 187 -8.51 23.19 12.61
C HIS A 187 -9.09 22.53 11.36
N VAL A 188 -10.16 23.10 10.79
CA VAL A 188 -10.88 22.53 9.62
C VAL A 188 -10.31 22.93 8.26
N SER A 189 -9.39 23.89 8.23
CA SER A 189 -8.72 24.37 7.00
C SER A 189 -7.25 23.94 6.93
N GLY A 190 -6.94 22.80 7.54
CA GLY A 190 -5.58 22.30 7.71
C GLY A 190 -4.92 22.73 9.02
N MET A 191 -3.88 21.97 9.37
CA MET A 191 -3.15 22.00 10.64
C MET A 191 -1.69 22.42 10.43
N ARG A 192 -1.40 23.20 9.39
CA ARG A 192 -0.04 23.67 9.12
C ARG A 192 0.43 24.53 10.30
N GLY A 193 1.65 24.24 10.79
CA GLY A 193 2.25 24.94 11.92
C GLY A 193 1.86 24.40 13.30
N THR A 194 1.02 23.36 13.40
CA THR A 194 0.82 22.65 14.66
C THR A 194 2.00 21.70 14.95
N PRO A 195 2.23 21.32 16.23
CA PRO A 195 3.28 20.37 16.59
C PRO A 195 3.18 19.01 15.89
N LEU A 196 1.97 18.60 15.48
CA LEU A 196 1.70 17.33 14.80
C LEU A 196 2.34 17.25 13.40
N ALA A 197 2.76 18.38 12.82
CA ALA A 197 3.40 18.41 11.50
C ALA A 197 4.62 17.49 11.40
N ASP A 198 5.44 17.45 12.45
CA ASP A 198 6.68 16.69 12.45
C ASP A 198 6.44 15.19 12.63
N GLU A 199 5.47 14.82 13.47
CA GLU A 199 5.05 13.43 13.67
C GLU A 199 4.54 12.83 12.35
N HIS A 200 3.58 13.51 11.70
CA HIS A 200 3.03 13.06 10.43
C HIS A 200 4.07 13.02 9.30
N ARG A 201 5.04 13.94 9.30
CA ARG A 201 6.16 13.93 8.35
C ARG A 201 7.08 12.72 8.59
N ASN A 202 7.39 12.44 9.85
CA ASN A 202 8.24 11.32 10.25
C ASN A 202 7.58 9.97 9.96
N ASP A 203 6.27 9.89 10.10
CA ASP A 203 5.49 8.70 9.77
C ASP A 203 5.40 8.46 8.27
N LEU A 204 5.16 9.51 7.46
CA LEU A 204 5.07 9.38 6.00
C LEU A 204 6.34 8.76 5.42
N TRP A 205 7.51 9.06 6.01
CA TRP A 205 8.78 8.43 5.64
C TRP A 205 8.70 6.91 5.56
N ASN A 206 8.05 6.27 6.55
CA ASN A 206 7.95 4.81 6.63
C ASN A 206 7.22 4.23 5.41
N TYR A 207 6.29 4.99 4.82
CA TYR A 207 5.53 4.58 3.65
C TYR A 207 6.31 4.72 2.35
N TYR A 208 7.30 5.60 2.28
CA TYR A 208 8.25 5.60 1.17
C TYR A 208 9.13 4.36 1.22
N TYR A 209 9.72 4.07 2.37
CA TYR A 209 10.58 2.90 2.56
C TYR A 209 9.81 1.59 2.30
N ARG A 210 8.62 1.42 2.91
CA ARG A 210 7.75 0.26 2.67
C ARG A 210 7.29 0.20 1.22
N GLY A 211 7.05 1.33 0.57
CA GLY A 211 6.74 1.42 -0.86
C GLY A 211 7.85 0.79 -1.69
N ILE A 212 9.10 1.23 -1.51
CA ILE A 212 10.25 0.68 -2.24
C ILE A 212 10.33 -0.86 -2.08
N LEU A 213 10.19 -1.37 -0.85
CA LEU A 213 10.18 -2.82 -0.61
C LEU A 213 8.98 -3.53 -1.27
N THR A 214 7.80 -2.90 -1.30
CA THR A 214 6.61 -3.42 -1.99
C THR A 214 6.89 -3.64 -3.48
N PHE A 215 7.60 -2.70 -4.10
CA PHE A 215 8.02 -2.78 -5.50
C PHE A 215 9.08 -3.88 -5.72
N ALA A 216 10.02 -4.06 -4.79
CA ALA A 216 10.99 -5.16 -4.84
C ALA A 216 10.29 -6.53 -4.79
N PHE A 217 9.32 -6.72 -3.88
CA PHE A 217 8.55 -7.96 -3.83
C PHE A 217 7.78 -8.24 -5.11
N ALA A 218 7.15 -7.22 -5.70
CA ALA A 218 6.49 -7.38 -6.98
C ALA A 218 7.49 -7.78 -8.08
N ALA A 219 8.64 -7.11 -8.19
CA ALA A 219 9.68 -7.48 -9.16
C ALA A 219 10.13 -8.95 -9.02
N LYS A 220 10.31 -9.43 -7.77
CA LYS A 220 10.60 -10.83 -7.48
C LYS A 220 9.50 -11.79 -7.97
N ALA A 221 8.23 -11.41 -7.83
CA ALA A 221 7.10 -12.20 -8.34
C ALA A 221 7.04 -12.25 -9.89
N PHE A 222 7.65 -11.29 -10.58
CA PHE A 222 7.88 -11.32 -12.02
C PHE A 222 9.14 -12.11 -12.42
N ALA A 223 9.76 -12.83 -11.48
CA ALA A 223 11.02 -13.55 -11.66
C ALA A 223 12.18 -12.64 -12.13
N ASP A 224 12.13 -11.35 -11.79
CA ASP A 224 13.19 -10.39 -12.10
C ASP A 224 14.07 -10.13 -10.88
N ASP A 225 14.99 -11.06 -10.65
CA ASP A 225 15.91 -11.03 -9.52
C ASP A 225 16.85 -9.81 -9.56
N GLU A 226 17.25 -9.39 -10.74
CA GLU A 226 18.12 -8.23 -10.93
C GLU A 226 17.40 -6.93 -10.54
N LEU A 227 16.18 -6.72 -11.05
CA LEU A 227 15.34 -5.59 -10.69
C LEU A 227 15.02 -5.61 -9.19
N SER A 228 14.64 -6.76 -8.65
CA SER A 228 14.37 -6.91 -7.22
C SER A 228 15.58 -6.51 -6.37
N THR A 229 16.77 -7.02 -6.68
CA THR A 229 18.01 -6.69 -5.95
C THR A 229 18.35 -5.22 -6.06
N ARG A 230 18.23 -4.63 -7.25
CA ARG A 230 18.47 -3.20 -7.46
C ARG A 230 17.54 -2.31 -6.62
N ILE A 231 16.25 -2.66 -6.55
CA ILE A 231 15.28 -1.91 -5.72
C ILE A 231 15.58 -2.09 -4.23
N THR A 232 15.96 -3.29 -3.79
CA THR A 232 16.36 -3.53 -2.39
C THR A 232 17.61 -2.73 -2.01
N ASN A 233 18.62 -2.66 -2.90
CA ASN A 233 19.80 -1.82 -2.68
C ASN A 233 19.41 -0.34 -2.59
N PHE A 234 18.53 0.13 -3.47
CA PHE A 234 17.98 1.49 -3.39
C PHE A 234 17.23 1.74 -2.07
N ALA A 235 16.50 0.75 -1.54
CA ALA A 235 15.84 0.87 -0.23
C ALA A 235 16.85 1.09 0.91
N GLN A 236 17.99 0.39 0.85
CA GLN A 236 19.08 0.56 1.81
C GLN A 236 19.69 1.95 1.71
N GLU A 237 20.02 2.42 0.50
CA GLU A 237 20.53 3.77 0.26
C GLU A 237 19.56 4.86 0.73
N PHE A 238 18.26 4.66 0.47
CA PHE A 238 17.19 5.56 0.92
C PHE A 238 17.14 5.63 2.46
N SER A 239 17.30 4.48 3.13
CA SER A 239 17.35 4.40 4.58
C SER A 239 18.57 5.10 5.17
N ASP A 240 19.75 4.81 4.62
CA ASP A 240 21.03 5.36 5.08
C ASP A 240 21.08 6.88 4.90
N SER A 241 20.54 7.39 3.78
CA SER A 241 20.39 8.82 3.49
C SER A 241 19.48 9.54 4.48
N ALA A 242 18.59 8.81 5.17
CA ALA A 242 17.71 9.33 6.20
C ALA A 242 18.27 9.18 7.62
N GLY A 243 19.49 8.62 7.78
CA GLY A 243 20.07 8.31 9.08
C GLY A 243 19.33 7.19 9.82
N ARG A 244 18.55 6.37 9.10
CA ARG A 244 17.83 5.22 9.67
C ARG A 244 18.56 3.94 9.25
N ASN A 245 18.83 3.02 10.18
CA ASN A 245 19.50 1.76 9.88
C ASN A 245 18.54 0.58 10.16
N TYR A 246 18.04 -0.06 9.10
CA TYR A 246 17.25 -1.30 9.17
C TYR A 246 18.06 -2.54 8.76
N ALA A 247 19.38 -2.45 8.63
CA ALA A 247 20.24 -3.51 8.09
C ALA A 247 20.19 -4.82 8.91
N SER A 248 19.83 -4.76 10.19
CA SER A 248 19.62 -5.95 11.04
C SER A 248 18.39 -6.76 10.64
N TYR A 249 17.34 -6.13 10.09
CA TYR A 249 16.10 -6.82 9.68
C TYR A 249 16.21 -7.53 8.33
N ILE A 250 17.10 -7.07 7.44
CA ILE A 250 17.24 -7.61 6.08
C ILE A 250 18.12 -8.87 6.07
N ARG A 251 19.04 -9.02 7.03
CA ARG A 251 20.01 -10.14 7.06
C ARG A 251 19.53 -11.39 7.82
N GLY A 252 18.36 -11.36 8.46
CA GLY A 252 17.85 -12.50 9.22
C GLY A 252 18.72 -12.89 10.42
N GLU A 253 19.57 -12.00 10.91
CA GLU A 253 20.37 -12.20 12.12
C GLU A 253 19.66 -11.53 13.30
N ALA A 254 18.89 -12.33 14.03
CA ALA A 254 18.44 -12.07 15.40
C ALA A 254 18.74 -13.31 16.25
#